data_AF-B5H6Q2-F1
#
_entry.id   AF-B5H6Q2-F1
#
_cell.length_a   1.000
_cell.length_b   1.000
_cell.length_c   1.000
_cell.angle_alpha   90.00
_cell.angle_beta   90.00
_cell.angle_gamma   90.00
#
_symmetry.space_group_name_H-M   'P 1'
#
loop_
_entity.id
_entity.type
_entity.pdbx_description
1 polymer ?
#
loop_
_entity_poly.entity_id
_entity_poly.type
_entity_poly.pdbx_seq_one_letter_code
_entity_poly.pdbx_strand_id
1 'polypeptide(L)'
;MLSPDSLLGSLRGYVEILGTVFGTWQYLGAVGAGVLLGLVARGRPGRAPVPARPVLLLGLGAAAFLVAGWLCTVITYPVFGERVVTTERTWNDYLLLLVGLLVAAGAFLGRALRPYVRGRRSVVTTAAAAAVCAATVLSLVGPLVDLGRDMRVRAERWDHQDRYLREGAARGARELPYTPTPVARMLEPFGQQGRKVWPAQCVADYYRLDKVTYSERLP
;
A
#
# COMPACT_ATOMS: atom_id res chain seq x y z
N MET A 1 -6.35 -27.51 -2.48
CA MET A 1 -6.47 -26.07 -2.80
C MET A 1 -7.44 -25.31 -1.89
N LEU A 2 -8.36 -25.98 -1.19
CA LEU A 2 -9.10 -25.40 -0.06
C LEU A 2 -9.11 -26.44 1.07
N SER A 3 -8.02 -26.57 1.82
CA SER A 3 -8.04 -27.35 3.06
C SER A 3 -8.63 -26.50 4.18
N PRO A 4 -9.29 -27.11 5.19
CA PRO A 4 -9.75 -26.38 6.37
C PRO A 4 -8.65 -25.53 7.02
N ASP A 5 -7.42 -26.06 7.07
CA ASP A 5 -6.25 -25.36 7.61
C ASP A 5 -5.86 -24.14 6.77
N SER A 6 -5.94 -24.24 5.44
CA SER A 6 -5.65 -23.12 4.54
C SER A 6 -6.72 -22.03 4.64
N LEU A 7 -7.99 -22.40 4.84
CA LEU A 7 -9.07 -21.43 5.06
C LEU A 7 -8.88 -20.70 6.39
N LEU A 8 -8.59 -21.45 7.46
CA LEU A 8 -8.38 -20.88 8.79
C LEU A 8 -7.13 -20.01 8.84
N GLY A 9 -6.04 -20.43 8.19
CA GLY A 9 -4.82 -19.65 8.01
C GLY A 9 -5.07 -18.36 7.23
N SER A 10 -5.82 -18.42 6.12
CA SER A 10 -6.19 -17.25 5.33
C SER A 10 -7.07 -16.26 6.11
N LEU A 11 -8.00 -16.75 6.94
CA LEU A 11 -8.83 -15.91 7.78
C LEU A 11 -8.01 -15.19 8.85
N ARG A 12 -7.09 -15.89 9.53
CA ARG A 12 -6.17 -15.27 10.51
C ARG A 12 -5.31 -14.19 9.86
N GLY A 13 -4.71 -14.52 8.71
CA GLY A 13 -3.94 -13.54 7.92
C GLY A 13 -4.79 -12.33 7.56
N TYR A 14 -6.02 -12.54 7.10
CA TYR A 14 -6.91 -11.43 6.75
C TYR A 14 -7.28 -10.55 7.96
N VAL A 15 -7.55 -11.15 9.13
CA VAL A 15 -7.82 -10.39 10.37
C VAL A 15 -6.61 -9.54 10.78
N GLU A 16 -5.39 -10.07 10.64
CA GLU A 16 -4.17 -9.32 10.93
C GLU A 16 -3.96 -8.14 9.96
N ILE A 17 -4.29 -8.35 8.67
CA ILE A 17 -4.29 -7.28 7.67
C ILE A 17 -5.31 -6.21 8.05
N LEU A 18 -6.54 -6.59 8.42
CA LEU A 18 -7.56 -5.65 8.88
C LEU A 18 -7.10 -4.88 10.11
N GLY A 19 -6.43 -5.53 11.07
CA GLY A 19 -5.85 -4.88 12.24
C GLY A 19 -4.82 -3.81 11.87
N THR A 20 -3.95 -4.11 10.91
CA THR A 20 -2.94 -3.16 10.40
C THR A 20 -3.62 -1.97 9.69
N VAL A 21 -4.58 -2.26 8.82
CA VAL A 21 -5.29 -1.26 8.04
C VAL A 21 -6.12 -0.34 8.93
N PHE A 22 -6.91 -0.89 9.86
CA PHE A 22 -7.72 -0.08 10.77
C PHE A 22 -6.88 0.63 11.86
N GLY A 23 -5.70 0.11 12.19
CA GLY A 23 -4.73 0.79 13.06
C GLY A 23 -4.00 1.96 12.39
N THR A 24 -4.10 2.10 11.06
CA THR A 24 -3.43 3.14 10.30
C THR A 24 -4.24 4.45 10.35
N TRP A 25 -3.83 5.36 11.24
CA TRP A 25 -4.54 6.61 11.49
C TRP A 25 -4.59 7.55 10.27
N GLN A 26 -3.70 7.40 9.29
CA GLN A 26 -3.68 8.21 8.07
C GLN A 26 -4.99 8.09 7.26
N TYR A 27 -5.73 6.99 7.40
CA TYR A 27 -7.06 6.85 6.80
C TYR A 27 -8.11 7.83 7.34
N LEU A 28 -7.87 8.47 8.48
CA LEU A 28 -8.69 9.59 8.96
C LEU A 28 -8.71 10.77 7.98
N GLY A 29 -7.66 10.91 7.16
CA GLY A 29 -7.59 11.91 6.09
C GLY A 29 -8.66 11.70 5.04
N ALA A 30 -8.93 10.44 4.67
CA ALA A 30 -10.00 10.10 3.74
C ALA A 30 -11.39 10.47 4.30
N VAL A 31 -11.62 10.19 5.58
CA VAL A 31 -12.86 10.60 6.28
C VAL A 31 -12.98 12.12 6.33
N GLY A 32 -11.90 12.83 6.71
CA GLY A 32 -11.86 14.29 6.76
C GLY A 32 -12.15 14.92 5.40
N ALA A 33 -11.55 14.39 4.33
CA ALA A 33 -11.80 14.85 2.96
C ALA A 33 -13.27 14.65 2.58
N GLY A 34 -13.85 13.50 2.92
CA GLY A 34 -15.27 13.25 2.82
C GLY A 34 -16.11 14.30 3.55
N VAL A 35 -15.82 14.57 4.82
CA VAL A 35 -16.55 15.57 5.62
C VAL A 35 -16.50 16.95 4.98
N LEU A 36 -15.33 17.39 4.51
CA LEU A 36 -15.18 18.64 3.77
C LEU A 36 -16.06 18.67 2.52
N LEU A 37 -16.05 17.60 1.72
CA LEU A 37 -16.92 17.47 0.56
C LEU A 37 -18.40 17.58 0.95
N GLY A 38 -18.82 16.92 2.03
CA GLY A 38 -20.21 16.96 2.51
C GLY A 38 -20.67 18.34 3.01
N LEU A 39 -19.76 19.09 3.66
CA LEU A 39 -20.02 20.43 4.16
C LEU A 39 -20.04 21.49 3.05
N VAL A 40 -19.10 21.41 2.11
CA VAL A 40 -18.87 22.43 1.08
C VAL A 40 -19.69 22.19 -0.18
N ALA A 41 -19.98 20.92 -0.54
CA ALA A 41 -20.75 20.62 -1.74
C ALA A 41 -22.15 21.24 -1.66
N ARG A 42 -22.35 22.33 -2.41
CA ARG A 42 -23.66 22.93 -2.62
C ARG A 42 -24.36 22.11 -3.69
N GLY A 43 -25.37 21.34 -3.30
CA GLY A 43 -26.32 20.81 -4.27
C GLY A 43 -26.98 21.99 -4.98
N ARG A 44 -27.07 21.96 -6.31
CA ARG A 44 -28.00 22.84 -7.03
C ARG A 44 -29.39 22.65 -6.40
N PRO A 45 -30.13 23.72 -6.09
CA PRO A 45 -31.51 23.59 -5.62
C PRO A 45 -32.27 22.69 -6.62
N GLY A 46 -32.78 21.56 -6.11
CA GLY A 46 -33.54 20.58 -6.90
C GLY A 46 -32.76 19.46 -7.60
N ARG A 47 -31.42 19.33 -7.45
CA ARG A 47 -30.65 18.38 -8.31
C ARG A 47 -29.54 17.56 -7.68
N ALA A 48 -29.32 17.61 -6.36
CA ALA A 48 -28.42 16.66 -5.72
C ALA A 48 -29.24 15.50 -5.13
N PRO A 49 -29.35 14.34 -5.82
CA PRO A 49 -29.98 13.18 -5.20
C PRO A 49 -29.09 12.75 -4.05
N VAL A 50 -29.52 13.04 -2.83
CA VAL A 50 -29.03 12.29 -1.68
C VAL A 50 -29.53 10.86 -1.91
N PRO A 51 -28.65 9.84 -1.94
CA PRO A 51 -29.12 8.48 -2.07
C PRO A 51 -30.13 8.21 -0.96
N ALA A 52 -31.29 7.65 -1.31
CA ALA A 52 -32.39 7.45 -0.36
C ALA A 52 -32.00 6.59 0.85
N ARG A 53 -30.94 5.77 0.73
CA ARG A 53 -30.45 4.85 1.75
C ARG A 53 -28.91 4.85 1.83
N PRO A 54 -28.29 5.92 2.35
CA PRO A 54 -26.84 6.04 2.39
C PRO A 54 -26.20 4.96 3.27
N VAL A 55 -26.85 4.58 4.37
CA VAL A 55 -26.41 3.50 5.26
C VAL A 55 -26.36 2.15 4.54
N LEU A 56 -27.34 1.86 3.69
CA LEU A 56 -27.38 0.61 2.93
C LEU A 56 -26.27 0.57 1.87
N LEU A 57 -25.99 1.68 1.20
CA LEU A 57 -24.88 1.78 0.26
C LEU A 57 -23.52 1.62 0.94
N LEU A 58 -23.33 2.26 2.10
CA LEU A 58 -22.12 2.07 2.91
C LEU A 58 -22.00 0.61 3.39
N GLY A 59 -23.10 0.01 3.83
CA GLY A 59 -23.14 -1.39 4.25
C GLY A 59 -22.78 -2.35 3.12
N LEU A 60 -23.32 -2.12 1.92
CA LEU A 60 -22.97 -2.90 0.73
C LEU A 60 -21.50 -2.71 0.34
N GLY A 61 -20.99 -1.48 0.38
CA GLY A 61 -19.58 -1.18 0.11
C GLY A 61 -18.65 -1.83 1.14
N ALA A 62 -19.02 -1.80 2.42
CA ALA A 62 -18.29 -2.49 3.49
C ALA A 62 -18.30 -4.00 3.30
N ALA A 63 -19.44 -4.59 2.94
CA ALA A 63 -19.53 -6.01 2.61
C ALA A 63 -18.66 -6.37 1.40
N ALA A 64 -18.72 -5.57 0.34
CA ALA A 64 -17.88 -5.74 -0.84
C ALA A 64 -16.38 -5.67 -0.50
N PHE A 65 -15.96 -4.70 0.33
CA PHE A 65 -14.60 -4.61 0.85
C PHE A 65 -14.19 -5.88 1.60
N LEU A 66 -15.01 -6.29 2.58
CA LEU A 66 -14.71 -7.43 3.44
C LEU A 66 -14.61 -8.73 2.64
N VAL A 67 -15.56 -8.96 1.74
CA VAL A 67 -15.61 -10.16 0.90
C VAL A 67 -14.48 -10.16 -0.12
N ALA A 68 -14.25 -9.05 -0.83
CA ALA A 68 -13.18 -8.97 -1.83
C ALA A 68 -11.80 -9.17 -1.19
N GLY A 69 -11.52 -8.52 -0.06
CA GLY A 69 -10.25 -8.66 0.66
C GLY A 69 -10.04 -10.09 1.20
N TRP A 70 -11.10 -10.71 1.73
CA TRP A 70 -11.03 -12.09 2.18
C TRP A 70 -10.79 -13.06 1.01
N LEU A 71 -11.53 -12.92 -0.10
CA LEU A 71 -11.34 -13.73 -1.30
C LEU A 71 -9.93 -13.58 -1.88
N CYS A 72 -9.38 -12.37 -1.92
CA CYS A 72 -7.99 -12.15 -2.33
C CYS A 72 -7.01 -12.89 -1.43
N THR A 73 -7.24 -12.88 -0.11
CA THR A 73 -6.42 -13.62 0.85
C THR A 73 -6.53 -15.13 0.63
N VAL A 74 -7.73 -15.66 0.41
CA VAL A 74 -7.95 -17.10 0.13
C VAL A 74 -7.23 -17.54 -1.15
N ILE A 75 -7.29 -16.74 -2.22
CA ILE A 75 -6.64 -17.07 -3.50
C ILE A 75 -5.11 -17.02 -3.39
N THR A 76 -4.57 -16.10 -2.58
CA THR A 76 -3.12 -15.87 -2.48
C THR A 76 -2.45 -16.72 -1.40
N TYR A 77 -3.18 -17.14 -0.36
CA TYR A 77 -2.64 -17.93 0.75
C TYR A 77 -1.94 -19.24 0.33
N PRO A 78 -2.42 -20.04 -0.65
CA PRO A 78 -1.72 -21.24 -1.09
C PRO A 78 -0.31 -21.00 -1.61
N VAL A 79 -0.04 -19.79 -2.13
CA VAL A 79 1.26 -19.40 -2.71
C VAL A 79 2.15 -18.75 -1.66
N PHE A 80 1.60 -17.83 -0.86
CA PHE A 80 2.39 -17.03 0.08
C PHE A 80 2.42 -17.59 1.51
N GLY A 81 1.45 -18.44 1.87
CA GLY A 81 1.22 -18.89 3.24
C GLY A 81 1.04 -17.70 4.19
N GLU A 82 1.64 -17.77 5.37
CA GLU A 82 1.63 -16.70 6.38
C GLU A 82 2.22 -15.37 5.86
N ARG A 83 3.05 -15.39 4.80
CA ARG A 83 3.63 -14.17 4.22
C ARG A 83 2.60 -13.29 3.48
N VAL A 84 1.34 -13.72 3.35
CA VAL A 84 0.26 -12.89 2.79
C VAL A 84 0.10 -11.56 3.55
N VAL A 85 0.42 -11.54 4.84
CA VAL A 85 0.39 -10.33 5.70
C VAL A 85 1.56 -9.39 5.44
N THR A 86 2.61 -9.82 4.76
CA THR A 86 3.77 -8.97 4.44
C THR A 86 3.88 -8.66 2.95
N THR A 87 2.97 -9.21 2.14
CA THR A 87 2.94 -9.03 0.69
C THR A 87 2.09 -7.82 0.35
N GLU A 88 2.62 -6.61 0.59
CA GLU A 88 1.89 -5.33 0.45
C GLU A 88 1.16 -5.16 -0.89
N ARG A 89 1.65 -5.78 -1.97
CA ARG A 89 1.03 -5.73 -3.30
C ARG A 89 -0.38 -6.34 -3.32
N THR A 90 -0.65 -7.37 -2.52
CA THR A 90 -1.99 -7.99 -2.47
C THR A 90 -3.01 -7.12 -1.74
N TRP A 91 -2.55 -6.17 -0.91
CA TRP A 91 -3.44 -5.29 -0.14
C TRP A 91 -3.99 -4.15 -1.00
N ASN A 92 -3.15 -3.59 -1.87
CA ASN A 92 -3.48 -2.40 -2.66
C ASN A 92 -4.77 -2.54 -3.49
N ASP A 93 -5.08 -3.75 -3.95
CA ASP A 93 -6.23 -4.00 -4.84
C ASP A 93 -7.59 -3.66 -4.19
N TYR A 94 -7.74 -3.83 -2.88
CA TYR A 94 -8.98 -3.52 -2.16
C TYR A 94 -8.89 -2.28 -1.26
N LEU A 95 -7.70 -1.74 -1.03
CA LEU A 95 -7.53 -0.50 -0.26
C LEU A 95 -8.13 0.72 -0.94
N LEU A 96 -8.14 0.77 -2.28
CA LEU A 96 -8.83 1.83 -3.01
C LEU A 96 -10.33 1.87 -2.66
N LEU A 97 -10.95 0.69 -2.54
CA LEU A 97 -12.36 0.57 -2.18
C LEU A 97 -12.61 1.01 -0.74
N LEU A 98 -11.70 0.70 0.19
CA LEU A 98 -11.75 1.22 1.56
C LEU A 98 -11.67 2.75 1.60
N VAL A 99 -10.71 3.34 0.89
CA VAL A 99 -10.54 4.79 0.84
C VAL A 99 -11.79 5.45 0.28
N GLY A 100 -12.34 4.93 -0.82
CA GLY A 100 -13.61 5.40 -1.38
C GLY A 100 -14.77 5.31 -0.41
N LEU A 101 -14.88 4.19 0.34
CA LEU A 101 -15.89 3.99 1.36
C LEU A 101 -15.77 5.00 2.52
N LEU A 102 -14.55 5.26 2.99
CA LEU A 102 -14.28 6.23 4.06
C LEU A 102 -14.59 7.67 3.62
N VAL A 103 -14.24 8.04 2.38
CA VAL A 103 -14.62 9.33 1.79
C VAL A 103 -16.14 9.45 1.68
N ALA A 104 -16.83 8.41 1.20
CA ALA A 104 -18.29 8.40 1.10
C ALA A 104 -18.96 8.53 2.48
N ALA A 105 -18.48 7.79 3.48
CA ALA A 105 -18.94 7.87 4.86
C ALA A 105 -18.74 9.28 5.42
N GLY A 106 -17.55 9.86 5.23
CA GLY A 106 -17.26 11.24 5.60
C GLY A 106 -18.18 12.24 4.90
N ALA A 107 -18.48 12.05 3.62
CA ALA A 107 -19.36 12.94 2.86
C ALA A 107 -20.81 12.89 3.34
N PHE A 108 -21.32 11.70 3.69
CA PHE A 108 -22.64 11.59 4.31
C PHE A 108 -22.65 12.23 5.70
N LEU A 109 -21.59 12.04 6.50
CA LEU A 109 -21.45 12.68 7.81
C LEU A 109 -21.42 14.21 7.68
N GLY A 110 -20.61 14.77 6.79
CA GLY A 110 -20.53 16.21 6.55
C GLY A 110 -21.88 16.80 6.11
N ARG A 111 -22.62 16.10 5.25
CA ARG A 111 -23.97 16.52 4.86
C ARG A 111 -24.96 16.46 6.02
N ALA A 112 -24.92 15.42 6.85
CA ALA A 112 -25.77 15.27 8.01
C ALA A 112 -25.48 16.33 9.08
N LEU A 113 -24.23 16.75 9.24
CA LEU A 113 -23.83 17.81 10.18
C LEU A 113 -24.22 19.22 9.71
N ARG A 114 -24.29 19.45 8.40
CA ARG A 114 -24.57 20.76 7.80
C ARG A 114 -25.79 21.51 8.39
N PRO A 115 -26.98 20.89 8.61
CA PRO A 115 -28.11 21.60 9.22
C PRO A 115 -27.87 22.02 10.67
N TYR A 116 -27.06 21.27 11.43
CA TYR A 116 -26.78 21.51 12.86
C TYR A 116 -25.64 22.50 13.09
N VAL A 117 -24.78 22.68 12.08
CA VAL A 117 -23.55 23.46 12.20
C VAL A 117 -23.71 24.76 11.40
N ARG A 118 -24.10 25.85 12.09
CA ARG A 118 -24.30 27.19 11.50
C ARG A 118 -23.27 28.20 12.01
N GLY A 119 -23.03 29.25 11.22
CA GLY A 119 -22.17 30.38 11.58
C GLY A 119 -20.75 29.95 11.99
N ARG A 120 -20.27 30.42 13.14
CA ARG A 120 -18.92 30.13 13.66
C ARG A 120 -18.63 28.64 13.81
N ARG A 121 -19.63 27.81 14.16
CA ARG A 121 -19.46 26.35 14.27
C ARG A 121 -19.12 25.72 12.91
N SER A 122 -19.65 26.25 11.81
CA SER A 122 -19.39 25.73 10.45
C SER A 122 -17.95 25.95 10.04
N VAL A 123 -17.43 27.14 10.35
CA VAL A 123 -16.02 27.47 10.14
C VAL A 123 -15.12 26.55 10.97
N VAL A 124 -15.44 26.34 12.25
CA VAL A 124 -14.64 25.48 13.14
C VAL A 124 -14.64 24.02 12.66
N THR A 125 -15.80 23.44 12.33
CA THR A 125 -15.87 22.04 11.85
C THR A 125 -15.13 21.87 10.52
N THR A 126 -15.25 22.83 9.61
CA THR A 126 -14.53 22.81 8.33
C THR A 126 -13.02 22.91 8.55
N ALA A 127 -12.58 23.83 9.41
CA ALA A 127 -11.17 24.00 9.74
C ALA A 127 -10.59 22.75 10.42
N ALA A 128 -11.33 22.11 11.33
CA ALA A 128 -10.91 20.87 11.97
C ALA A 128 -10.75 19.73 10.95
N ALA A 129 -11.72 19.54 10.05
CA ALA A 129 -11.63 18.52 9.00
C ALA A 129 -10.46 18.78 8.04
N ALA A 130 -10.22 20.04 7.68
CA ALA A 130 -9.06 20.44 6.88
C ALA A 130 -7.73 20.21 7.62
N ALA A 131 -7.66 20.50 8.91
CA ALA A 131 -6.49 20.25 9.73
C ALA A 131 -6.17 18.75 9.83
N VAL A 132 -7.18 17.89 9.98
CA VAL A 132 -6.99 16.42 9.95
C VAL A 132 -6.43 15.99 8.60
N CYS A 133 -7.00 16.46 7.49
CA CYS A 133 -6.48 16.15 6.15
C CYS A 133 -5.03 16.59 6.01
N ALA A 134 -4.72 17.83 6.37
CA ALA A 134 -3.37 18.38 6.30
C ALA A 134 -2.40 17.58 7.18
N ALA A 135 -2.76 17.26 8.42
CA ALA A 135 -1.93 16.47 9.33
C ALA A 135 -1.64 15.07 8.77
N THR A 136 -2.63 14.41 8.17
CA THR A 136 -2.47 13.06 7.59
C THR A 136 -1.59 13.07 6.33
N VAL A 137 -1.64 14.14 5.53
CA VAL A 137 -0.76 14.29 4.35
C VAL A 137 0.65 14.67 4.79
N LEU A 138 0.77 15.63 5.72
CA LEU A 138 2.06 16.11 6.21
C LEU A 138 2.84 15.02 6.96
N SER A 139 2.16 14.10 7.65
CA SER A 139 2.82 12.98 8.32
C SER A 139 3.51 12.01 7.37
N LEU A 140 3.13 12.00 6.08
CA LEU A 140 3.76 11.18 5.05
C LEU A 140 5.03 11.83 4.48
N VAL A 141 5.25 13.13 4.70
CA VAL A 141 6.38 13.86 4.10
C VAL A 141 7.72 13.27 4.51
N GLY A 142 7.94 13.05 5.81
CA GLY A 142 9.19 12.46 6.33
C GLY A 142 9.48 11.09 5.69
N PRO A 143 8.57 10.10 5.83
CA PRO A 143 8.72 8.78 5.21
C PRO A 143 8.94 8.83 3.69
N LEU A 144 8.27 9.73 2.97
CA LEU A 144 8.44 9.87 1.53
C LEU A 144 9.79 10.48 1.14
N VAL A 145 10.31 11.43 1.93
CA VAL A 145 11.64 12.00 1.74
C VAL A 145 12.72 10.96 1.99
N ASP A 146 12.59 10.17 3.06
CA ASP A 146 13.53 9.10 3.38
C ASP A 146 13.50 8.02 2.29
N LEU A 147 12.30 7.58 1.89
CA LEU A 147 12.15 6.63 0.78
C LEU A 147 12.76 7.16 -0.52
N GLY A 148 12.53 8.44 -0.85
CA GLY A 148 13.11 9.06 -2.04
C GLY A 148 14.64 9.10 -2.00
N ARG A 149 15.21 9.36 -0.83
CA ARG A 149 16.66 9.31 -0.62
C ARG A 149 17.20 7.90 -0.79
N ASP A 150 16.57 6.91 -0.17
CA ASP A 150 16.96 5.50 -0.27
C ASP A 150 16.86 4.98 -1.70
N MET A 151 15.80 5.35 -2.43
CA MET A 151 15.63 5.01 -3.84
C MET A 151 16.73 5.61 -4.72
N ARG A 152 17.14 6.86 -4.46
CA ARG A 152 18.25 7.49 -5.19
C ARG A 152 19.58 6.80 -4.93
N VAL A 153 19.91 6.54 -3.66
CA VAL A 153 21.14 5.82 -3.28
C VAL A 153 21.15 4.42 -3.90
N ARG A 154 20.02 3.72 -3.88
CA ARG A 154 19.87 2.42 -4.54
C ARG A 154 20.07 2.52 -6.05
N ALA A 155 19.48 3.51 -6.71
CA ALA A 155 19.62 3.69 -8.16
C ALA A 155 21.10 3.90 -8.56
N GLU A 156 21.82 4.78 -7.86
CA GLU A 156 23.25 5.00 -8.11
C GLU A 156 24.09 3.73 -7.93
N ARG A 157 23.83 2.97 -6.86
CA ARG A 157 24.50 1.68 -6.61
C ARG A 157 24.16 0.63 -7.66
N TRP A 158 22.90 0.57 -8.07
CA TRP A 158 22.42 -0.32 -9.11
C TRP A 158 23.07 0.00 -10.46
N ASP A 159 23.16 1.27 -10.84
CA ASP A 159 23.80 1.70 -12.10
C ASP A 159 25.30 1.39 -12.13
N HIS A 160 25.97 1.46 -10.97
CA HIS A 160 27.37 1.03 -10.87
C HIS A 160 27.50 -0.48 -11.07
N GLN A 161 26.67 -1.26 -10.37
CA GLN A 161 26.69 -2.71 -10.43
C GLN A 161 26.26 -3.26 -11.80
N ASP A 162 25.23 -2.69 -12.43
CA ASP A 162 24.77 -3.08 -13.77
C ASP A 162 25.88 -2.87 -14.80
N ARG A 163 26.59 -1.73 -14.76
CA ARG A 163 27.77 -1.49 -15.62
C ARG A 163 28.87 -2.51 -15.36
N TYR A 164 29.25 -2.73 -14.10
CA TYR A 164 30.27 -3.70 -13.73
C TYR A 164 29.95 -5.11 -14.26
N LEU A 165 28.70 -5.57 -14.09
CA LEU A 165 28.26 -6.89 -14.54
C LEU A 165 28.24 -7.01 -16.06
N ARG A 166 27.73 -5.98 -16.77
CA ARG A 166 27.73 -5.94 -18.23
C ARG A 166 29.12 -5.95 -18.82
N GLU A 167 30.01 -5.12 -18.28
CA GLU A 167 31.39 -5.06 -18.75
C GLU A 167 32.16 -6.34 -18.46
N GLY A 168 31.95 -6.94 -17.28
CA GLY A 168 32.53 -8.23 -16.94
C GLY A 168 32.05 -9.34 -17.87
N ALA A 169 30.75 -9.42 -18.14
CA ALA A 169 30.18 -10.36 -19.10
C ALA A 169 30.72 -10.12 -20.52
N ALA A 170 30.85 -8.87 -20.96
CA ALA A 170 31.43 -8.52 -22.26
C ALA A 170 32.91 -8.92 -22.39
N ARG A 171 33.66 -8.93 -21.28
CA ARG A 171 35.03 -9.47 -21.20
C ARG A 171 35.09 -11.00 -21.11
N GLY A 172 33.95 -11.69 -21.17
CA GLY A 172 33.87 -13.14 -21.12
C GLY A 172 33.93 -13.72 -19.69
N ALA A 173 33.69 -12.91 -18.66
CA ALA A 173 33.56 -13.42 -17.30
C ALA A 173 32.36 -14.37 -17.21
N ARG A 174 32.55 -15.51 -16.55
CA ARG A 174 31.50 -16.52 -16.32
C ARG A 174 30.85 -16.36 -14.95
N GLU A 175 31.60 -15.84 -13.98
CA GLU A 175 31.11 -15.58 -12.63
C GLU A 175 31.50 -14.18 -12.19
N LEU A 176 30.56 -13.45 -11.58
CA LEU A 176 30.80 -12.11 -11.04
C LEU A 176 30.10 -11.91 -9.68
N PRO A 177 30.67 -11.08 -8.79
CA PRO A 177 30.04 -10.72 -7.54
C PRO A 177 28.80 -9.83 -7.76
N TYR A 178 27.81 -10.03 -6.91
CA TYR A 178 26.56 -9.27 -6.84
C TYR A 178 26.31 -8.85 -5.39
N THR A 179 26.10 -7.56 -5.20
CA THR A 179 25.75 -6.93 -3.93
C THR A 179 24.27 -6.55 -3.91
N PRO A 180 23.49 -7.06 -2.95
CA PRO A 180 22.11 -6.63 -2.75
C PRO A 180 22.04 -5.15 -2.35
N THR A 181 21.14 -4.41 -2.98
CA THR A 181 20.84 -3.00 -2.72
C THR A 181 19.36 -2.84 -2.35
N PRO A 182 18.86 -3.50 -1.28
CA PRO A 182 17.42 -3.49 -0.98
C PRO A 182 16.94 -2.09 -0.59
N VAL A 183 15.77 -1.69 -1.11
CA VAL A 183 14.99 -0.57 -0.56
C VAL A 183 13.80 -1.16 0.20
N ALA A 184 13.67 -0.72 1.45
CA ALA A 184 12.65 -1.22 2.39
C ALA A 184 12.62 -2.76 2.43
N ARG A 185 11.48 -3.37 2.08
CA ARG A 185 11.25 -4.82 2.11
C ARG A 185 11.28 -5.48 0.73
N MET A 186 11.81 -4.80 -0.29
CA MET A 186 11.87 -5.38 -1.63
C MET A 186 12.73 -6.66 -1.66
N LEU A 187 12.23 -7.65 -2.40
CA LEU A 187 12.96 -8.90 -2.63
C LEU A 187 14.10 -8.65 -3.59
N GLU A 188 15.30 -9.07 -3.21
CA GLU A 188 16.48 -9.05 -4.07
C GLU A 188 17.24 -10.40 -3.97
N PRO A 189 18.01 -10.76 -5.00
CA PRO A 189 18.97 -11.87 -4.92
C PRO A 189 19.86 -11.70 -3.70
N PHE A 190 20.20 -12.82 -3.06
CA PHE A 190 21.02 -12.83 -1.84
C PHE A 190 20.46 -11.99 -0.68
N GLY A 191 19.15 -11.73 -0.67
CA GLY A 191 18.47 -11.14 0.48
C GLY A 191 18.70 -11.95 1.77
N GLN A 192 18.55 -11.31 2.93
CA GLN A 192 18.92 -11.88 4.23
C GLN A 192 20.39 -12.30 4.30
N GLN A 193 21.30 -11.41 3.91
CA GLN A 193 22.75 -11.60 4.01
C GLN A 193 23.23 -12.89 3.31
N GLY A 194 22.87 -13.06 2.05
CA GLY A 194 23.30 -14.22 1.25
C GLY A 194 22.38 -15.44 1.31
N ARG A 195 21.41 -15.50 2.24
CA ARG A 195 20.60 -16.71 2.45
C ARG A 195 19.56 -16.97 1.36
N LYS A 196 18.99 -15.92 0.74
CA LYS A 196 17.99 -16.06 -0.34
C LYS A 196 18.67 -16.14 -1.71
N VAL A 197 19.20 -17.31 -2.05
CA VAL A 197 19.95 -17.53 -3.30
C VAL A 197 19.06 -17.69 -4.53
N TRP A 198 17.81 -18.14 -4.37
CA TRP A 198 16.96 -18.51 -5.51
C TRP A 198 16.78 -17.43 -6.62
N PRO A 199 16.72 -16.11 -6.35
CA PRO A 199 16.62 -15.10 -7.41
C PRO A 199 17.94 -14.86 -8.16
N ALA A 200 19.07 -15.37 -7.64
CA ALA A 200 20.40 -15.17 -8.22
C ALA A 200 20.51 -15.76 -9.62
N GLN A 201 19.84 -16.89 -9.89
CA GLN A 201 19.84 -17.48 -11.22
C GLN A 201 19.22 -16.55 -12.27
N CYS A 202 18.08 -15.92 -11.94
CA CYS A 202 17.44 -14.96 -12.85
C CYS A 202 18.37 -13.80 -13.22
N VAL A 203 19.22 -13.37 -12.28
CA VAL A 203 20.21 -12.32 -12.51
C VAL A 203 21.37 -12.83 -13.37
N ALA A 204 21.88 -14.04 -13.08
CA ALA A 204 22.91 -14.67 -13.90
C ALA A 204 22.43 -14.80 -15.36
N ASP A 205 21.21 -15.29 -15.57
CA ASP A 205 20.60 -15.44 -16.89
C ASP A 205 20.46 -14.08 -17.60
N TYR A 206 20.03 -13.04 -16.88
CA TYR A 206 19.88 -11.68 -17.44
C TYR A 206 21.20 -11.09 -17.95
N TYR A 207 22.30 -11.27 -17.20
CA TYR A 207 23.63 -10.79 -17.60
C TYR A 207 24.42 -11.80 -18.45
N ARG A 208 23.85 -12.98 -18.75
CA ARG A 208 24.51 -14.09 -19.46
C ARG A 208 25.78 -14.58 -18.77
N LEU A 209 25.71 -14.70 -17.44
CA LEU A 209 26.73 -15.29 -16.60
C LEU A 209 26.32 -16.73 -16.26
N ASP A 210 27.30 -17.60 -16.02
CA ASP A 210 27.03 -18.94 -15.50
C ASP A 210 26.50 -18.85 -14.06
N LYS A 211 27.01 -17.88 -13.29
CA LYS A 211 26.63 -17.66 -11.90
C LYS A 211 26.93 -16.24 -11.42
N VAL A 212 26.14 -15.74 -10.48
CA VAL A 212 26.51 -14.58 -9.65
C VAL A 212 26.79 -15.04 -8.22
N THR A 213 27.75 -14.39 -7.54
CA THR A 213 28.13 -14.70 -6.16
C THR A 213 27.77 -13.57 -5.21
N TYR A 214 27.48 -13.89 -3.95
CA TYR A 214 27.15 -12.87 -2.96
C TYR A 214 28.40 -12.02 -2.62
N SER A 215 28.24 -10.70 -2.61
CA SER A 215 29.25 -9.75 -2.13
C SER A 215 28.63 -8.72 -1.18
N GLU A 216 29.33 -8.44 -0.07
CA GLU A 216 28.96 -7.38 0.88
C GLU A 216 29.43 -5.99 0.43
N ARG A 217 30.34 -5.93 -0.54
CA ARG A 217 30.93 -4.69 -1.04
C ARG A 217 30.53 -4.49 -2.48
N LEU A 218 30.01 -3.30 -2.76
CA LEU A 218 29.71 -2.89 -4.13
C LEU A 218 31.03 -2.95 -4.94
N PRO A 219 31.05 -3.70 -6.05
CA PRO A 219 32.20 -3.74 -6.95
C PRO A 219 32.39 -2.40 -7.65
#